data_AF-A0A1I6JUL0-F1
#
_entry.id   AF-A0A1I6JUL0-F1
#
_cell.length_a   1.000
_cell.length_b   1.000
_cell.length_c   1.000
_cell.angle_alpha   90.00
_cell.angle_beta   90.00
_cell.angle_gamma   90.00
#
_symmetry.space_group_name_H-M   'P 1'
#
loop_
_entity.id
_entity.type
_entity.pdbx_description
1 polymer ?
#
loop_
_entity_poly.entity_id
_entity_poly.type
_entity_poly.pdbx_seq_one_letter_code
_entity_poly.pdbx_strand_id
1 'polypeptide(L)'
;MVFSLMQGHINAQENMENIETPFGDTFTLSSTKKSFTIGTNEENVKIELLDFMKEWGYDALPEYENRDHYSDVQYTLQVDIKGNKNTFNFYSSEIKQNDNFTIDLENYTLLILSDNYANTSASIEMKINKKNKE
;
A
#
# COMPACT_ATOMS: atom_id res chain seq x y z
N MET A 1 57.60 -9.16 -23.20
CA MET A 1 56.29 -9.84 -23.27
C MET A 1 56.02 -10.42 -21.89
N VAL A 2 55.21 -9.75 -21.08
CA VAL A 2 54.78 -10.22 -19.76
C VAL A 2 53.30 -9.87 -19.67
N PHE A 3 52.47 -10.90 -19.63
CA PHE A 3 51.03 -10.83 -19.37
C PHE A 3 50.78 -10.64 -17.87
N SER A 4 49.56 -10.19 -17.52
CA SER A 4 48.90 -10.25 -16.19
C SER A 4 48.55 -8.84 -15.64
N LEU A 5 47.35 -8.50 -15.18
CA LEU A 5 46.04 -9.16 -15.08
C LEU A 5 45.04 -7.98 -14.98
N MET A 6 44.05 -7.91 -15.87
CA MET A 6 42.88 -7.03 -15.66
C MET A 6 42.07 -7.60 -14.50
N GLN A 7 42.12 -6.96 -13.34
CA GLN A 7 41.13 -7.20 -12.28
C GLN A 7 39.82 -6.54 -12.70
N GLY A 8 38.91 -7.34 -13.24
CA GLY A 8 37.51 -6.97 -13.38
C GLY A 8 36.89 -6.85 -11.99
N HIS A 9 36.76 -5.63 -11.49
CA HIS A 9 35.87 -5.34 -10.39
C HIS A 9 34.44 -5.42 -10.91
N ILE A 10 33.84 -6.61 -10.80
CA ILE A 10 32.40 -6.78 -10.95
C ILE A 10 31.78 -6.29 -9.64
N ASN A 11 31.50 -4.99 -9.56
CA ASN A 11 30.61 -4.44 -8.53
C ASN A 11 29.17 -4.75 -8.95
N ALA A 12 28.75 -6.01 -8.79
CA ALA A 12 27.33 -6.34 -8.73
C ALA A 12 26.87 -6.08 -7.29
N GLN A 13 26.74 -4.80 -6.93
CA GLN A 13 25.97 -4.42 -5.76
C GLN A 13 24.51 -4.42 -6.22
N GLU A 14 23.91 -5.62 -6.27
CA GLU A 14 22.47 -5.73 -6.38
C GLU A 14 21.87 -4.94 -5.21
N ASN A 15 20.98 -4.01 -5.53
CA ASN A 15 20.13 -3.35 -4.55
C ASN A 15 19.34 -4.43 -3.81
N MET A 16 19.87 -4.95 -2.71
CA MET A 16 19.06 -5.69 -1.73
C MET A 16 18.04 -4.68 -1.21
N GLU A 17 16.82 -4.79 -1.73
CA GLU A 17 15.68 -4.07 -1.19
C GLU A 17 15.54 -4.50 0.27
N ASN A 18 15.67 -3.53 1.17
CA ASN A 18 15.63 -3.78 2.59
C ASN A 18 14.18 -4.13 2.94
N ILE A 19 13.92 -5.41 3.21
CA ILE A 19 12.59 -5.89 3.56
C ILE A 19 12.24 -5.34 4.93
N GLU A 20 11.09 -4.68 5.00
CA GLU A 20 10.68 -3.99 6.21
C GLU A 20 9.74 -4.87 7.04
N THR A 21 9.02 -5.79 6.40
CA THR A 21 7.99 -6.61 7.04
C THR A 21 7.85 -7.94 6.29
N PRO A 22 7.74 -9.10 6.97
CA PRO A 22 7.46 -10.37 6.32
C PRO A 22 5.98 -10.51 5.92
N PHE A 23 5.66 -11.42 5.01
CA PHE A 23 4.27 -11.74 4.69
C PHE A 23 3.52 -12.26 5.93
N GLY A 24 2.25 -11.87 6.06
CA GLY A 24 1.38 -12.27 7.17
C GLY A 24 1.45 -11.36 8.40
N ASP A 25 2.47 -10.52 8.51
CA ASP A 25 2.57 -9.52 9.56
C ASP A 25 1.79 -8.26 9.18
N THR A 26 1.29 -7.59 10.21
CA THR A 26 0.61 -6.30 10.08
C THR A 26 1.65 -5.18 10.02
N PHE A 27 1.43 -4.20 9.15
CA PHE A 27 2.25 -3.00 9.03
C PHE A 27 1.39 -1.77 8.81
N THR A 28 1.99 -0.60 9.02
CA THR A 28 1.32 0.69 8.87
C THR A 28 1.98 1.51 7.76
N LEU A 29 1.26 1.76 6.67
CA LEU A 29 1.65 2.69 5.63
C LEU A 29 1.14 4.08 6.00
N SER A 30 1.95 5.14 5.82
CA SER A 30 1.53 6.49 6.21
C SER A 30 1.92 7.54 5.17
N SER A 31 1.30 8.71 5.22
CA SER A 31 1.63 9.81 4.32
C SER A 31 3.06 10.34 4.52
N THR A 32 3.69 10.08 5.68
CA THR A 32 5.09 10.41 5.96
C THR A 32 6.04 9.30 5.52
N LYS A 33 5.67 8.03 5.74
CA LYS A 33 6.37 6.86 5.22
C LYS A 33 5.51 6.21 4.14
N LYS A 34 5.62 6.79 2.94
CA LYS A 34 4.72 6.52 1.81
C LYS A 34 4.90 5.13 1.20
N SER A 35 6.00 4.44 1.43
CA SER A 35 6.23 3.12 0.86
C SER A 35 6.72 2.11 1.89
N PHE A 36 6.40 0.85 1.64
CA PHE A 36 6.89 -0.31 2.38
C PHE A 36 7.23 -1.45 1.41
N THR A 37 8.27 -2.21 1.74
CA THR A 37 8.60 -3.47 1.07
C THR A 37 8.27 -4.65 1.98
N ILE A 38 7.36 -5.52 1.54
CA ILE A 38 6.86 -6.67 2.29
C ILE A 38 7.36 -7.96 1.61
N GLY A 39 7.95 -8.88 2.37
CA GLY A 39 8.20 -10.24 1.89
C GLY A 39 9.50 -10.89 2.37
N THR A 40 10.23 -11.50 1.44
CA THR A 40 11.53 -12.14 1.64
C THR A 40 12.54 -11.65 0.59
N ASN A 41 13.82 -11.99 0.74
CA ASN A 41 14.87 -11.53 -0.19
C ASN A 41 14.65 -12.06 -1.62
N GLU A 42 13.92 -13.15 -1.76
CA GLU A 42 13.64 -13.81 -3.04
C GLU A 42 12.31 -13.34 -3.65
N GLU A 43 11.39 -12.86 -2.82
CA GLU A 43 10.05 -12.49 -3.25
C GLU A 43 9.49 -11.38 -2.37
N ASN A 44 9.20 -10.23 -2.99
CA ASN A 44 8.67 -9.08 -2.29
C ASN A 44 7.49 -8.45 -3.05
N VAL A 45 6.74 -7.65 -2.31
CA VAL A 45 5.68 -6.77 -2.78
C VAL A 45 6.00 -5.39 -2.24
N LYS A 46 6.04 -4.40 -3.11
CA LYS A 46 6.11 -3.00 -2.67
C LYS A 46 4.75 -2.39 -2.72
N ILE A 47 4.46 -1.59 -1.70
CA ILE A 47 3.24 -0.82 -1.62
C ILE A 47 3.59 0.64 -1.40
N GLU A 48 2.89 1.52 -2.09
CA GLU A 48 3.07 2.96 -1.99
C GLU A 48 1.72 3.66 -1.86
N LEU A 49 1.62 4.58 -0.90
CA LEU A 49 0.51 5.50 -0.76
C LEU A 49 0.79 6.72 -1.63
N LEU A 50 0.13 6.76 -2.77
CA LEU A 50 0.28 7.86 -3.73
C LEU A 50 -0.44 9.10 -3.23
N ASP A 51 -1.69 8.93 -2.78
CA ASP A 51 -2.54 10.04 -2.37
C ASP A 51 -3.62 9.62 -1.35
N PHE A 52 -4.13 10.61 -0.62
CA PHE A 52 -5.35 10.50 0.18
C PHE A 52 -6.11 11.82 0.13
N MET A 53 -7.39 11.77 -0.25
CA MET A 53 -8.22 12.95 -0.42
C MET A 53 -9.44 12.87 0.49
N LYS A 54 -9.58 13.85 1.38
CA LYS A 54 -10.77 13.98 2.23
C LYS A 54 -11.91 14.58 1.42
N GLU A 55 -13.03 13.88 1.41
CA GLU A 55 -14.28 14.32 0.81
C GLU A 55 -15.32 14.59 1.90
N TRP A 56 -16.14 15.60 1.68
CA TRP A 56 -17.29 15.89 2.52
C TRP A 56 -18.38 16.52 1.67
N GLY A 57 -19.62 16.32 2.09
CA GLY A 57 -20.78 16.87 1.41
C GLY A 57 -22.05 16.70 2.21
N TYR A 58 -23.16 17.11 1.60
CA TYR A 58 -24.48 16.91 2.14
C TYR A 58 -25.16 15.74 1.42
N ASP A 59 -25.90 14.93 2.15
CA ASP A 59 -26.64 13.79 1.61
C ASP A 59 -27.97 14.17 0.93
N ALA A 60 -28.36 15.44 1.03
CA ALA A 60 -29.60 15.98 0.48
C ALA A 60 -29.44 17.37 -0.17
N LEU A 61 -30.45 17.75 -0.97
CA LEU A 61 -30.49 19.01 -1.72
C LEU A 61 -30.54 20.25 -0.80
N PRO A 62 -30.04 21.41 -1.24
CA PRO A 62 -29.96 22.64 -0.43
C PRO A 62 -31.24 23.09 0.26
N GLU A 63 -32.39 22.74 -0.29
CA GLU A 63 -33.73 23.14 0.16
C GLU A 63 -34.20 22.41 1.43
N TYR A 64 -33.53 21.34 1.84
CA TYR A 64 -33.84 20.62 3.08
C TYR A 64 -33.13 21.28 4.27
N GLU A 65 -33.87 21.60 5.34
CA GLU A 65 -33.35 22.32 6.52
C GLU A 65 -32.49 21.45 7.45
N ASN A 66 -32.65 20.12 7.43
CA ASN A 66 -31.93 19.16 8.29
C ASN A 66 -31.19 18.12 7.44
N ARG A 67 -30.17 18.56 6.70
CA ARG A 67 -29.35 17.66 5.89
C ARG A 67 -28.30 17.00 6.76
N ASP A 68 -28.10 15.71 6.56
CA ASP A 68 -26.95 15.04 7.14
C ASP A 68 -25.72 15.36 6.28
N HIS A 69 -24.57 15.33 6.94
CA HIS A 69 -23.29 15.50 6.28
C HIS A 69 -22.59 14.15 6.23
N TYR A 70 -21.94 13.87 5.11
CA TYR A 70 -21.00 12.77 5.03
C TYR A 70 -19.58 13.32 5.02
N SER A 71 -18.66 12.55 5.60
CA SER A 71 -17.23 12.76 5.41
C SER A 71 -16.57 11.41 5.22
N ASP A 72 -15.75 11.33 4.18
CA ASP A 72 -15.00 10.13 3.83
C ASP A 72 -13.59 10.51 3.37
N VAL A 73 -12.72 9.52 3.21
CA VAL A 73 -11.40 9.69 2.63
C VAL A 73 -11.21 8.66 1.55
N GLN A 74 -10.86 9.11 0.35
CA GLN A 74 -10.41 8.25 -0.73
C GLN A 74 -8.90 8.07 -0.63
N TYR A 75 -8.44 6.83 -0.70
CA TYR A 75 -7.04 6.46 -0.72
C TYR A 75 -6.63 5.92 -2.08
N THR A 76 -5.43 6.27 -2.52
CA THR A 76 -4.83 5.77 -3.78
C THR A 76 -3.54 5.01 -3.45
N LEU A 77 -3.55 3.70 -3.67
CA LEU A 77 -2.39 2.83 -3.46
C LEU A 77 -1.81 2.36 -4.79
N GLN A 78 -0.49 2.29 -4.88
CA GLN A 78 0.22 1.55 -5.91
C GLN A 78 0.83 0.29 -5.29
N VAL A 79 0.60 -0.86 -5.91
CA VAL A 79 1.22 -2.14 -5.53
C VAL A 79 2.10 -2.61 -6.70
N ASP A 80 3.36 -2.87 -6.42
CA ASP A 80 4.35 -3.38 -7.37
C ASP A 80 4.72 -4.82 -6.99
N ILE A 81 4.48 -5.74 -7.92
CA ILE A 81 4.81 -7.16 -7.79
C ILE A 81 5.69 -7.54 -8.97
N LYS A 82 6.98 -7.81 -8.71
CA LYS A 82 7.96 -8.21 -9.74
C LYS A 82 8.01 -7.23 -10.93
N GLY A 83 7.85 -5.93 -10.67
CA GLY A 83 7.85 -4.86 -11.68
C GLY A 83 6.48 -4.54 -12.28
N ASN A 84 5.45 -5.35 -11.98
CA ASN A 84 4.08 -5.10 -12.42
C ASN A 84 3.37 -4.17 -11.43
N LYS A 85 3.17 -2.93 -11.84
CA LYS A 85 2.53 -1.88 -11.03
C LYS A 85 1.03 -1.82 -11.29
N ASN A 86 0.25 -1.93 -10.23
CA ASN A 86 -1.21 -1.78 -10.25
C ASN A 86 -1.63 -0.69 -9.27
N THR A 87 -2.60 0.12 -9.67
CA THR A 87 -3.15 1.20 -8.82
C THR A 87 -4.55 0.83 -8.36
N PHE A 88 -4.82 1.03 -7.07
CA PHE A 88 -6.09 0.74 -6.43
C PHE A 88 -6.60 1.97 -5.69
N ASN A 89 -7.91 2.18 -5.75
CA ASN A 89 -8.60 3.21 -4.99
C ASN A 89 -9.63 2.57 -4.08
N PHE A 90 -9.77 3.07 -2.87
CA PHE A 90 -10.80 2.66 -1.93
C PHE A 90 -11.12 3.81 -0.96
N TYR A 91 -12.27 3.72 -0.31
CA TYR A 91 -12.74 4.68 0.67
C TYR A 91 -12.60 4.17 2.10
N SER A 92 -12.41 5.09 3.05
CA SER A 92 -12.42 4.80 4.49
C SER A 92 -13.72 4.12 4.92
N SER A 93 -14.85 4.51 4.32
CA SER A 93 -16.14 3.87 4.57
C SER A 93 -16.18 2.38 4.20
N GLU A 94 -15.47 1.94 3.16
CA GLU A 94 -15.43 0.53 2.75
C GLU A 94 -14.74 -0.35 3.79
N ILE A 95 -13.72 0.19 4.47
CA ILE A 95 -13.05 -0.48 5.60
C ILE A 95 -14.03 -0.60 6.78
N LYS A 96 -14.71 0.49 7.12
CA LYS A 96 -15.61 0.58 8.28
C LYS A 96 -16.88 -0.27 8.14
N GLN A 97 -17.38 -0.47 6.92
CA GLN A 97 -18.60 -1.24 6.67
C GLN A 97 -18.42 -2.75 6.89
N ASN A 98 -17.22 -3.28 6.62
CA ASN A 98 -16.95 -4.72 6.64
C ASN A 98 -15.85 -5.12 7.64
N ASP A 99 -15.48 -4.22 8.56
CA ASP A 99 -14.32 -4.30 9.47
C ASP A 99 -12.95 -4.47 8.77
N ASN A 100 -12.92 -4.57 7.45
CA ASN A 100 -11.75 -4.61 6.59
C ASN A 100 -12.15 -4.35 5.12
N PHE A 101 -11.16 -4.01 4.29
CA PHE A 101 -11.29 -4.01 2.84
C PHE A 101 -10.22 -4.91 2.23
N THR A 102 -10.60 -5.75 1.27
CA THR A 102 -9.70 -6.74 0.68
C THR A 102 -9.44 -6.43 -0.79
N ILE A 103 -8.16 -6.32 -1.16
CA ILE A 103 -7.71 -6.22 -2.53
C ILE A 103 -7.13 -7.57 -2.96
N ASP A 104 -7.77 -8.19 -3.94
CA ASP A 104 -7.30 -9.43 -4.53
C ASP A 104 -6.17 -9.16 -5.53
N LEU A 105 -5.00 -9.74 -5.26
CA LEU A 105 -3.83 -9.68 -6.13
C LEU A 105 -3.55 -11.10 -6.64
N GLU A 106 -2.87 -11.26 -7.76
CA GLU A 106 -2.72 -12.58 -8.42
C GLU A 106 -2.32 -13.70 -7.44
N ASN A 107 -1.18 -13.54 -6.76
CA ASN A 107 -0.63 -14.53 -5.81
C ASN A 107 -0.77 -14.10 -4.35
N TYR A 108 -1.45 -12.98 -4.07
CA TYR A 108 -1.49 -12.36 -2.75
C TYR A 108 -2.87 -11.82 -2.42
N THR A 109 -3.11 -11.59 -1.15
CA THR A 109 -4.27 -10.84 -0.69
C THR A 109 -3.77 -9.71 0.19
N LEU A 110 -4.13 -8.48 -0.18
CA LEU A 110 -3.87 -7.30 0.63
C LEU A 110 -5.14 -6.99 1.43
N LEU A 111 -5.06 -7.16 2.75
CA LEU A 111 -6.12 -6.77 3.68
C LEU A 111 -5.80 -5.39 4.24
N ILE A 112 -6.77 -4.50 4.14
CA ILE A 112 -6.79 -3.18 4.74
C ILE A 112 -7.65 -3.28 5.98
N LEU A 113 -7.02 -3.15 7.14
CA LEU A 113 -7.64 -3.48 8.43
C LEU A 113 -8.28 -2.24 9.07
N SER A 114 -7.58 -1.12 9.00
CA SER A 114 -8.05 0.14 9.57
C SER A 114 -7.35 1.32 8.90
N ASP A 115 -7.96 2.48 9.02
CA ASP A 115 -7.35 3.74 8.64
C ASP A 115 -7.47 4.76 9.76
N ASN A 116 -6.54 5.71 9.76
CA ASN A 116 -6.60 6.90 10.60
C ASN A 116 -6.12 8.09 9.78
N TYR A 117 -6.87 9.17 9.81
CA TYR A 117 -6.56 10.38 9.05
C TYR A 117 -6.86 11.65 9.82
N ALA A 118 -6.07 12.67 9.51
CA ALA A 118 -6.23 14.04 9.92
C ALA A 118 -6.17 14.94 8.67
N ASN A 119 -6.29 16.25 8.86
CA ASN A 119 -6.35 17.21 7.75
C ASN A 119 -5.14 17.13 6.78
N THR A 120 -3.97 16.72 7.25
CA THR A 120 -2.72 16.70 6.46
C THR A 120 -1.95 15.40 6.56
N SER A 121 -2.49 14.38 7.24
CA SER A 121 -1.81 13.10 7.40
C SER A 121 -2.79 11.94 7.37
N ALA A 122 -2.33 10.81 6.88
CA ALA A 122 -3.08 9.57 6.97
C ALA A 122 -2.16 8.38 7.21
N SER A 123 -2.72 7.35 7.81
CA SER A 123 -2.10 6.05 8.02
C SER A 123 -3.11 4.96 7.78
N ILE A 124 -2.66 3.87 7.17
CA ILE A 124 -3.46 2.70 6.84
C ILE A 124 -2.75 1.49 7.43
N GLU A 125 -3.46 0.74 8.26
CA GLU A 125 -2.99 -0.54 8.78
C GLU A 125 -3.37 -1.66 7.81
N MET A 126 -2.39 -2.45 7.41
CA MET A 126 -2.53 -3.45 6.37
C MET A 126 -1.78 -4.73 6.69
N LYS A 127 -2.18 -5.81 6.00
CA LYS A 127 -1.54 -7.12 6.04
C LYS A 127 -1.56 -7.73 4.65
N ILE A 128 -0.41 -8.24 4.19
CA ILE A 128 -0.32 -8.96 2.91
C ILE A 128 -0.09 -10.44 3.21
N ASN A 129 -1.02 -11.28 2.75
CA ASN A 129 -0.89 -12.73 2.82
C ASN A 129 -0.55 -13.29 1.44
N LYS A 130 0.27 -14.34 1.41
CA LYS A 130 0.40 -15.19 0.21
C LYS A 130 -0.85 -16.05 0.08
N LYS A 131 -1.38 -16.16 -1.14
CA LYS A 131 -2.35 -17.20 -1.45
C LYS A 131 -1.61 -18.54 -1.49
N ASN A 132 -2.15 -19.54 -0.80
CA ASN A 132 -1.64 -20.89 -0.96
C ASN A 132 -1.90 -21.31 -2.41
N LYS A 133 -0.86 -21.75 -3.13
CA LYS A 133 -1.07 -22.48 -4.38
C LYS A 133 -1.74 -23.80 -4.02
N GLU A 134 -2.98 -23.97 -4.43
CA GLU A 134 -3.65 -25.28 -4.43
C GLU A 134 -2.92 -26.27 -5.36
#